data_AF-X1QJZ4-F1
#
_entry.id   AF-X1QJZ4-F1
#
_cell.length_a   1.000
_cell.length_b   1.000
_cell.length_c   1.000
_cell.angle_alpha   90.00
_cell.angle_beta   90.00
_cell.angle_gamma   90.00
#
_symmetry.space_group_name_H-M   'P 1'
#
loop_
_entity.id
_entity.type
_entity.pdbx_description
1 polymer ?
#
loop_
_entity_poly.entity_id
_entity_poly.type
_entity_poly.pdbx_seq_one_letter_code
_entity_poly.pdbx_strand_id
1 'polypeptide(L)'
;MLATFLGSLIGLEREYKRKEAGLKTFSLVCLGACFFTVVAVYLSSSQSPLSAFVQVDPIRVIQAVAIGISFIGSGVIIYHKFQIEGLTTAAALWSTAAIGIGIGVGL
;
A
#
# COMPACT_ATOMS: atom_id res chain seq x y z
N MET A 1 -12.15 -3.68 5.60
CA MET A 1 -13.00 -2.48 5.43
C MET A 1 -12.36 -1.23 6.02
N LEU A 2 -11.74 -1.31 7.22
CA LEU A 2 -11.00 -0.21 7.83
C LEU A 2 -9.92 0.38 6.89
N ALA A 3 -9.14 -0.47 6.22
CA ALA A 3 -8.11 -0.03 5.26
C ALA A 3 -8.68 0.83 4.13
N THR A 4 -9.77 0.39 3.50
CA THR A 4 -10.44 1.16 2.45
C THR A 4 -10.94 2.51 2.96
N PHE A 5 -11.50 2.55 4.17
CA PHE A 5 -11.99 3.79 4.77
C PHE A 5 -10.87 4.79 5.01
N LEU A 6 -9.77 4.36 5.66
CA LEU A 6 -8.62 5.24 5.95
C LEU A 6 -7.92 5.70 4.66
N GLY A 7 -7.71 4.79 3.69
CA GLY A 7 -7.19 5.15 2.37
C GLY A 7 -8.10 6.13 1.62
N SER A 8 -9.43 5.96 1.71
CA SER A 8 -10.38 6.89 1.11
C SER A 8 -10.32 8.27 1.75
N LEU A 9 -10.12 8.35 3.08
CA LEU A 9 -10.02 9.63 3.80
C LEU A 9 -8.83 10.47 3.29
N ILE A 10 -7.67 9.83 3.11
CA ILE A 10 -6.47 10.45 2.54
C ILE A 10 -6.75 10.87 1.09
N GLY A 11 -7.32 9.98 0.29
CA GLY A 11 -7.63 10.26 -1.11
C GLY A 11 -8.65 11.37 -1.31
N LEU A 12 -9.61 11.54 -0.39
CA LEU A 12 -10.63 12.59 -0.43
C LEU A 12 -10.01 13.97 -0.22
N GLU A 13 -9.10 14.11 0.74
CA GLU A 13 -8.34 15.35 0.95
C GLU A 13 -7.53 15.71 -0.31
N ARG A 14 -6.92 14.70 -0.94
CA ARG A 14 -6.10 14.87 -2.15
C ARG A 14 -6.91 15.30 -3.36
N GLU A 15 -8.07 14.68 -3.56
CA GLU A 15 -9.00 15.00 -4.62
C GLU A 15 -9.58 16.41 -4.44
N TYR A 16 -9.93 16.78 -3.20
CA TYR A 16 -10.37 18.14 -2.88
C TYR A 16 -9.30 19.19 -3.20
N LYS A 17 -8.02 18.88 -2.93
CA LYS A 17 -6.86 19.72 -3.29
C LYS A 17 -6.46 19.64 -4.76
N ARG A 18 -7.29 19.01 -5.62
CA ARG A 18 -7.06 18.80 -7.06
C ARG A 18 -5.68 18.20 -7.38
N LYS A 19 -5.22 17.26 -6.56
CA LYS A 19 -4.00 16.48 -6.82
C LYS A 19 -4.31 15.35 -7.81
N GLU A 20 -3.29 14.92 -8.56
CA GLU A 20 -3.42 13.92 -9.62
C GLU A 20 -3.90 12.54 -9.14
N ALA A 21 -3.47 12.11 -7.96
CA ALA A 21 -3.98 10.90 -7.30
C ALA A 21 -5.07 11.30 -6.28
N GLY A 22 -6.27 10.74 -6.44
CA GLY A 22 -7.45 11.05 -5.64
C GLY A 22 -8.04 9.82 -4.91
N LEU A 23 -9.32 9.89 -4.56
CA LEU A 23 -9.98 8.91 -3.69
C LEU A 23 -9.83 7.46 -4.16
N LYS A 24 -10.01 7.20 -5.45
CA LYS A 24 -9.88 5.85 -6.03
C LYS A 24 -8.47 5.28 -5.87
N THR A 25 -7.44 6.08 -6.09
CA THR A 25 -6.05 5.61 -6.02
C THR A 25 -5.68 5.20 -4.60
N PHE A 26 -5.94 6.09 -3.62
CA PHE A 26 -5.56 5.84 -2.24
C PHE A 26 -6.37 4.72 -1.58
N SER A 27 -7.66 4.62 -1.89
CA SER A 27 -8.52 3.53 -1.40
C SER A 27 -8.07 2.15 -1.89
N LEU A 28 -7.74 2.02 -3.18
CA LEU A 28 -7.25 0.77 -3.77
C LEU A 28 -5.86 0.38 -3.28
N VAL A 29 -4.95 1.34 -3.13
CA VAL A 29 -3.60 1.08 -2.58
C VAL A 29 -3.69 0.55 -1.15
N CYS A 30 -4.49 1.20 -0.29
CA CYS A 30 -4.66 0.76 1.10
C CYS A 30 -5.32 -0.62 1.18
N LEU A 31 -6.38 -0.85 0.39
CA LEU A 31 -7.08 -2.13 0.33
C LEU A 31 -6.17 -3.25 -0.18
N GLY A 32 -5.41 -3.02 -1.26
CA GLY A 32 -4.51 -4.01 -1.84
C GLY A 32 -3.40 -4.39 -0.87
N ALA A 33 -2.76 -3.41 -0.24
CA ALA A 33 -1.72 -3.62 0.76
C ALA A 33 -2.24 -4.42 1.97
N CYS A 34 -3.45 -4.09 2.47
CA CYS A 34 -4.12 -4.85 3.51
C CYS A 34 -4.41 -6.29 3.08
N PHE A 35 -4.99 -6.47 1.88
CA PHE A 35 -5.38 -7.78 1.38
C PHE A 35 -4.18 -8.73 1.24
N PHE A 36 -3.09 -8.28 0.60
CA PHE A 36 -1.89 -9.09 0.46
C PHE A 36 -1.27 -9.46 1.82
N THR A 37 -1.30 -8.53 2.77
CA THR A 37 -0.76 -8.77 4.11
C THR A 37 -1.61 -9.78 4.88
N VAL A 38 -2.95 -9.68 4.83
CA VAL A 38 -3.87 -10.66 5.44
C VAL A 38 -3.64 -12.05 4.84
N VAL A 39 -3.55 -12.14 3.51
CA VAL A 39 -3.28 -13.41 2.82
C VAL A 39 -1.95 -14.01 3.28
N ALA A 40 -0.90 -13.19 3.40
CA ALA A 40 0.41 -13.65 3.85
C ALA A 40 0.39 -14.19 5.29
N VAL A 41 -0.26 -13.47 6.21
CA VAL A 41 -0.42 -13.90 7.61
C VAL A 41 -1.26 -15.16 7.72
N TYR A 42 -2.36 -15.24 6.95
CA TYR A 42 -3.22 -16.43 6.92
C TYR A 42 -2.47 -17.67 6.41
N LEU A 43 -1.71 -17.54 5.33
CA LEU A 43 -0.92 -18.64 4.78
C LEU A 43 0.20 -19.06 5.73
N SER A 44 0.87 -18.11 6.39
CA SER A 44 1.94 -18.38 7.36
C SER A 44 1.43 -19.09 8.62
N SER A 45 0.21 -18.80 9.05
CA SER A 45 -0.42 -19.43 10.23
C SER A 45 -1.12 -20.76 9.93
N SER A 46 -1.30 -21.11 8.65
CA SER A 46 -1.98 -22.35 8.26
C SER A 46 -1.08 -23.58 8.49
N GLN A 47 -1.52 -24.47 9.38
CA GLN A 47 -0.89 -25.79 9.61
C GLN A 47 -1.33 -26.77 8.51
N SER A 48 -0.93 -26.50 7.27
CA SER A 48 -1.13 -27.42 6.15
C SER A 48 -0.01 -28.48 6.15
N PRO A 49 -0.24 -29.73 5.70
CA PRO A 49 0.84 -30.70 5.47
C PRO A 49 1.95 -30.15 4.55
N LEU A 50 1.63 -29.18 3.69
CA LEU A 50 2.58 -28.47 2.84
C LEU A 50 3.52 -27.51 3.59
N SER A 51 3.18 -27.09 4.81
CA SER A 51 3.97 -26.13 5.60
C SER A 51 5.32 -26.72 6.05
N ALA A 52 5.45 -28.05 6.03
CA ALA A 52 6.74 -28.73 6.24
C ALA A 52 7.72 -28.52 5.07
N PHE A 53 7.23 -28.19 3.87
CA PHE A 53 8.03 -27.99 2.67
C PHE A 53 8.02 -26.53 2.17
N VAL A 54 7.02 -25.74 2.55
CA VAL A 54 6.85 -24.35 2.13
C VAL A 54 6.73 -23.45 3.36
N GLN A 55 7.84 -22.78 3.69
CA GLN A 55 7.86 -21.77 4.74
C GLN A 55 7.43 -20.41 4.15
N VAL A 56 6.20 -19.99 4.44
CA VAL A 56 5.69 -18.67 4.05
C VAL A 56 6.11 -17.63 5.09
N ASP A 57 7.00 -16.73 4.67
CA ASP A 57 7.44 -15.60 5.48
C ASP A 57 6.62 -14.34 5.11
N PRO A 58 5.71 -13.88 5.99
CA PRO A 58 4.88 -12.71 5.73
C PRO A 58 5.70 -11.42 5.59
N ILE A 59 6.91 -11.37 6.16
CA ILE A 59 7.82 -10.23 6.03
C ILE A 59 8.21 -10.03 4.56
N ARG A 60 8.38 -11.11 3.78
CA ARG A 60 8.68 -11.00 2.34
C ARG A 60 7.56 -10.36 1.55
N VAL A 61 6.30 -10.63 1.91
CA VAL A 61 5.14 -10.00 1.27
C VAL A 61 5.08 -8.52 1.63
N ILE A 62 5.30 -8.17 2.91
CA ILE A 62 5.38 -6.78 3.36
C ILE A 62 6.46 -6.01 2.59
N GLN A 63 7.65 -6.59 2.47
CA GLN A 63 8.74 -6.02 1.67
C GLN A 63 8.35 -5.84 0.21
N ALA A 64 7.73 -6.86 -0.42
CA ALA A 64 7.29 -6.78 -1.81
C ALA A 64 6.25 -5.68 -2.02
N VAL A 65 5.29 -5.51 -1.11
CA VAL A 65 4.30 -4.42 -1.17
C VAL A 65 4.98 -3.05 -1.01
N ALA A 66 5.90 -2.91 -0.05
CA ALA A 66 6.64 -1.67 0.19
C ALA A 66 7.53 -1.28 -1.01
N ILE A 67 8.17 -2.26 -1.67
CA ILE A 67 8.96 -2.04 -2.88
C ILE A 67 8.04 -1.69 -4.05
N GLY A 68 6.95 -2.44 -4.25
CA GLY A 68 5.99 -2.22 -5.34
C GLY A 68 5.38 -0.81 -5.31
N ILE A 69 4.97 -0.33 -4.14
CA ILE A 69 4.42 1.03 -4.03
C ILE A 69 5.49 2.11 -4.24
N SER A 70 6.75 1.84 -3.87
CA SER A 70 7.86 2.78 -4.08
C SER A 70 8.13 2.97 -5.58
N PHE A 71 8.01 1.91 -6.37
CA PHE A 71 8.12 2.00 -7.83
C PHE A 71 6.97 2.82 -8.46
N ILE A 72 5.72 2.56 -8.06
CA ILE A 72 4.55 3.35 -8.51
C ILE A 72 4.71 4.81 -8.10
N GLY A 73 5.11 5.07 -6.86
CA GLY A 73 5.33 6.43 -6.33
C GLY A 73 6.41 7.18 -7.10
N SER A 74 7.51 6.51 -7.46
CA SER A 74 8.56 7.11 -8.30
C SER A 74 8.04 7.52 -9.68
N GLY A 75 7.08 6.77 -10.26
CA GLY A 75 6.48 7.09 -11.55
C GLY A 75 5.62 8.36 -11.55
N VAL A 76 5.22 8.85 -10.37
CA VAL A 76 4.46 10.10 -10.21
C VAL A 76 5.39 11.31 -10.04
N ILE A 77 6.68 11.09 -9.75
CA ILE A 77 7.63 12.19 -9.53
C ILE A 77 8.18 12.64 -10.88
N ILE A 78 7.82 13.86 -11.28
CA ILE A 78 8.22 14.43 -12.57
C ILE A 78 9.09 15.67 -12.33
N TYR A 79 10.20 15.77 -13.05
CA TYR A 79 11.03 16.96 -13.08
C TYR A 79 10.77 17.74 -14.37
N HIS A 80 10.28 18.97 -14.24
CA HIS A 80 10.01 19.85 -15.38
C HIS A 80 10.43 21.28 -15.08
N LYS A 81 11.19 21.91 -16.00
CA LYS A 81 11.61 23.32 -15.93
C LYS A 81 12.07 23.79 -14.53
N PHE A 82 12.97 23.03 -13.90
CA PHE A 82 13.52 23.32 -12.56
C PHE A 82 12.55 23.16 -11.39
N GLN A 83 11.41 22.49 -11.58
CA GLN A 83 10.47 22.16 -10.51
C GLN A 83 10.25 20.64 -10.42
N ILE A 84 10.10 20.15 -9.19
CA ILE A 84 9.72 18.75 -8.90
C ILE A 84 8.24 18.72 -8.55
N GLU A 85 7.48 17.94 -9.30
CA GLU A 85 6.06 17.69 -9.05
C GLU A 85 5.86 16.25 -8.57
N GLY A 86 4.73 16.00 -7.90
CA GLY A 86 4.35 14.64 -7.48
C GLY A 86 5.06 14.07 -6.25
N LEU A 87 6.11 14.72 -5.70
CA LEU A 87 6.86 14.23 -4.53
C LEU A 87 5.96 13.92 -3.32
N THR A 88 5.05 14.84 -2.99
CA THR A 88 4.11 14.64 -1.87
C THR A 88 3.03 13.62 -2.17
N THR A 89 2.69 13.41 -3.45
CA THR A 89 1.78 12.34 -3.88
C THR A 89 2.44 10.98 -3.70
N ALA A 90 3.70 10.83 -4.13
CA ALA A 90 4.49 9.62 -3.94
C ALA A 90 4.62 9.25 -2.45
N ALA A 91 5.02 10.20 -1.61
CA ALA A 91 5.15 9.97 -0.16
C ALA A 91 3.83 9.53 0.50
N ALA A 92 2.71 10.06 0.02
CA ALA A 92 1.41 9.71 0.55
C ALA A 92 0.93 8.34 0.11
N LEU A 93 1.16 7.95 -1.15
CA LEU A 93 0.87 6.60 -1.63
C LEU A 93 1.65 5.58 -0.81
N TRP A 94 2.94 5.85 -0.58
CA TRP A 94 3.80 5.01 0.25
C TRP A 94 3.26 4.88 1.68
N SER A 95 2.92 6.00 2.32
CA SER A 95 2.33 6.01 3.67
C SER A 95 0.99 5.26 3.73
N THR A 96 0.17 5.37 2.68
CA THR A 96 -1.14 4.72 2.59
C THR A 96 -1.03 3.21 2.46
N ALA A 97 -0.02 2.72 1.73
CA ALA A 97 0.31 1.31 1.70
C ALA A 97 0.78 0.81 3.07
N ALA A 98 1.59 1.59 3.79
CA ALA A 98 2.02 1.25 5.15
C ALA A 98 0.83 1.12 6.12
N ILE A 99 -0.16 2.02 6.03
CA ILE A 99 -1.42 1.93 6.79
C ILE A 99 -2.15 0.62 6.43
N GLY A 100 -2.25 0.30 5.14
CA GLY A 100 -2.88 -0.94 4.67
C GLY A 100 -2.18 -2.18 5.23
N ILE A 101 -0.85 -2.21 5.22
CA ILE A 101 -0.04 -3.28 5.84
C ILE A 101 -0.35 -3.39 7.33
N GLY A 102 -0.33 -2.28 8.07
CA GLY A 102 -0.62 -2.27 9.51
C GLY A 102 -1.97 -2.90 9.84
N ILE A 103 -3.01 -2.49 9.11
CA ILE A 103 -4.35 -3.05 9.27
C ILE A 103 -4.37 -4.54 8.89
N GLY A 104 -3.60 -4.93 7.88
CA GLY A 104 -3.51 -6.32 7.43
C GLY A 104 -2.82 -7.27 8.40
N VAL A 105 -1.91 -6.77 9.26
CA VAL A 105 -1.38 -7.53 10.40
C VAL A 105 -2.25 -7.44 11.66
N GLY A 106 -3.31 -6.63 11.64
CA GLY A 106 -4.27 -6.49 12.73
C GLY A 106 -4.00 -5.35 13.71
N LEU A 107 -3.23 -4.33 13.32
CA LEU A 107 -3.03 -3.08 14.07
C LEU A 107 -4.19 -2.09 13.89
#